data_AF-A0A2D6L9N2-F1
#
_entry.id   AF-A0A2D6L9N2-F1
#
_cell.length_a   1.000
_cell.length_b   1.000
_cell.length_c   1.000
_cell.angle_alpha   90.00
_cell.angle_beta   90.00
_cell.angle_gamma   90.00
#
_symmetry.space_group_name_H-M   'P 1'
#
loop_
_entity.id
_entity.type
_entity.pdbx_description
1 polymer ?
#
loop_
_entity_poly.entity_id
_entity_poly.type
_entity_poly.pdbx_seq_one_letter_code
_entity_poly.pdbx_strand_id
1 'polypeptide(L)'
;MGQPATTTSATTSPALIVSGDATFLSRLGVGTTSPWAHLTVIGQGTMDAFVVAPTAANTTHFIVDNSGFVGIGTTSPYTSLAVAGSTGVLANIFTATSTTATSTFAGGLAFETSGLVYDFSSNSVGIGVADADVTLEVFETVSGNQFKISYDATNNTAFQVDANGDLVINPSGDDIFLNADNMWVCTGGGCPTGSPSGTGNLIVETALGIASSTPWGGVFQYELGVAGDAVITGTTTLGNMFSFAPIGGTTTEIGLFDTSGDLILIFDEQE
;
A
#
# COMPACT_ATOMS: atom_id res chain seq x y z
N MET A 1 -8.58 -72.54 7.13
CA MET A 1 -10.03 -72.52 6.88
C MET A 1 -10.46 -71.07 6.79
N GLY A 2 -10.74 -70.59 5.58
CA GLY A 2 -11.29 -69.25 5.37
C GLY A 2 -12.79 -69.31 5.62
N GLN A 3 -13.26 -68.61 6.65
CA GLN A 3 -14.68 -68.41 6.87
C GLN A 3 -15.07 -67.11 6.14
N PRO A 4 -15.87 -67.15 5.07
CA PRO A 4 -16.58 -65.97 4.62
C PRO A 4 -17.62 -65.63 5.70
N ALA A 5 -17.27 -64.74 6.62
CA ALA A 5 -18.23 -64.17 7.55
C ALA A 5 -19.09 -63.15 6.78
N THR A 6 -20.24 -63.59 6.28
CA THR A 6 -21.19 -62.70 5.59
C THR A 6 -21.97 -61.80 6.55
N THR A 7 -21.94 -62.03 7.87
CA THR A 7 -22.24 -61.05 8.93
C THR A 7 -21.76 -61.57 10.29
N THR A 8 -20.79 -60.90 10.92
CA THR A 8 -20.60 -60.98 12.38
C THR A 8 -21.14 -59.68 12.98
N SER A 9 -22.44 -59.62 13.24
CA SER A 9 -22.97 -58.57 14.13
C SER A 9 -22.46 -58.86 15.53
N ALA A 10 -21.47 -58.10 15.99
CA ALA A 10 -21.10 -58.13 17.40
C ALA A 10 -22.19 -57.41 18.19
N THR A 11 -22.96 -58.19 18.95
CA THR A 11 -24.14 -57.73 19.71
C THR A 11 -23.78 -57.26 21.13
N THR A 12 -22.49 -57.13 21.47
CA THR A 12 -22.05 -56.54 22.73
C THR A 12 -20.93 -55.54 22.49
N SER A 13 -20.94 -54.45 23.26
CA SER A 13 -19.94 -53.39 23.17
C SER A 13 -18.66 -53.83 23.89
N PRO A 14 -17.48 -53.72 23.28
CA PRO A 14 -17.23 -53.14 21.95
C PRO A 14 -17.31 -54.16 20.80
N ALA A 15 -17.84 -53.71 19.65
CA ALA A 15 -18.15 -54.55 18.49
C ALA A 15 -16.92 -55.14 17.75
N LEU A 16 -15.71 -54.61 17.98
CA LEU A 16 -14.44 -55.19 17.51
C LEU A 16 -13.27 -54.64 18.34
N ILE A 17 -12.57 -55.48 19.11
CA ILE A 17 -11.24 -55.18 19.67
C ILE A 17 -10.23 -56.09 18.99
N VAL A 18 -9.16 -55.52 18.43
CA VAL A 18 -7.99 -56.27 17.97
C VAL A 18 -6.86 -56.03 18.97
N SER A 19 -6.57 -57.02 19.80
CA SER A 19 -5.40 -57.02 20.69
C SER A 19 -4.27 -57.79 20.01
N GLY A 20 -3.65 -57.18 18.98
CA GLY A 20 -2.61 -57.79 18.15
C GLY A 20 -2.64 -57.29 16.71
N ASP A 21 -2.04 -58.04 15.79
CA ASP A 21 -2.07 -57.71 14.37
C ASP A 21 -3.37 -58.18 13.70
N ALA A 22 -4.03 -57.29 12.96
CA ALA A 22 -5.08 -57.64 12.01
C ALA A 22 -4.64 -57.26 10.59
N THR A 23 -4.52 -58.26 9.71
CA THR A 23 -4.11 -58.06 8.32
C THR A 23 -5.31 -58.23 7.39
N PHE A 24 -5.69 -57.14 6.72
CA PHE A 24 -6.74 -57.15 5.70
C PHE A 24 -6.10 -57.18 4.30
N LEU A 25 -6.26 -58.29 3.59
CA LEU A 25 -5.72 -58.49 2.23
C LEU A 25 -6.64 -57.92 1.13
N SER A 26 -7.77 -57.34 1.51
CA SER A 26 -8.78 -56.77 0.63
C SER A 26 -9.42 -55.54 1.30
N ARG A 27 -10.34 -54.88 0.60
CA ARG A 27 -10.99 -53.65 1.08
C ARG A 27 -11.77 -53.89 2.38
N LEU A 28 -11.55 -53.07 3.39
CA LEU A 28 -12.29 -53.02 4.64
C LEU A 28 -13.40 -51.96 4.56
N GLY A 29 -14.64 -52.36 4.82
CA GLY A 29 -15.80 -51.46 4.90
C GLY A 29 -16.26 -51.28 6.34
N VAL A 30 -16.45 -50.04 6.77
CA VAL A 30 -17.09 -49.67 8.04
C VAL A 30 -18.34 -48.85 7.70
N GLY A 31 -19.51 -49.32 8.11
CA GLY A 31 -20.79 -48.71 7.74
C GLY A 31 -21.23 -48.96 6.28
N THR A 32 -20.52 -49.81 5.54
CA THR A 32 -20.82 -50.16 4.13
C THR A 32 -20.44 -51.60 3.80
N THR A 33 -21.16 -52.22 2.87
CA THR A 33 -20.83 -53.54 2.27
C THR A 33 -20.14 -53.40 0.91
N SER A 34 -20.04 -52.18 0.38
CA SER A 34 -19.49 -51.89 -0.95
C SER A 34 -18.31 -50.91 -0.84
N PRO A 35 -17.19 -51.29 -0.18
CA PRO A 35 -16.04 -50.41 -0.06
C PRO A 35 -15.41 -50.15 -1.42
N TRP A 36 -14.93 -48.92 -1.64
CA TRP A 36 -14.35 -48.46 -2.91
C TRP A 36 -12.89 -47.99 -2.78
N ALA A 37 -12.36 -47.97 -1.56
CA ALA A 37 -10.94 -47.81 -1.25
C ALA A 37 -10.47 -48.97 -0.34
N HIS A 38 -9.17 -49.03 0.00
CA HIS A 38 -8.65 -50.04 0.93
C HIS A 38 -9.35 -49.98 2.30
N LEU A 39 -9.67 -48.78 2.76
CA LEU A 39 -10.57 -48.53 3.88
C LEU A 39 -11.66 -47.58 3.38
N THR A 40 -12.92 -48.00 3.49
CA THR A 40 -14.07 -47.13 3.27
C THR A 40 -14.84 -47.04 4.56
N VAL A 41 -14.96 -45.82 5.08
CA VAL A 41 -15.80 -45.54 6.25
C VAL A 41 -16.93 -44.63 5.81
N ILE A 42 -18.16 -45.04 6.07
CA ILE A 42 -19.36 -44.23 5.81
C ILE A 42 -20.03 -43.95 7.15
N GLY A 43 -20.16 -42.66 7.48
CA GLY A 43 -20.89 -42.22 8.66
C GLY A 43 -22.33 -42.71 8.61
N GLN A 44 -22.86 -43.17 9.75
CA GLN A 44 -24.21 -43.71 9.86
C GLN A 44 -25.00 -42.92 10.90
N GLY A 45 -26.18 -42.45 10.52
CA GLY A 45 -27.02 -41.62 11.39
C GLY A 45 -26.32 -40.33 11.80
N THR A 46 -26.23 -40.08 13.10
CA THR A 46 -25.64 -38.86 13.68
C THR A 46 -24.18 -39.01 14.09
N MET A 47 -23.57 -40.17 13.86
CA MET A 47 -22.16 -40.40 14.22
C MET A 47 -21.22 -39.93 13.12
N ASP A 48 -20.11 -39.34 13.54
CA ASP A 48 -19.04 -38.92 12.64
C ASP A 48 -18.46 -40.11 11.89
N ALA A 49 -18.09 -39.89 10.62
CA ALA A 49 -17.59 -40.96 9.77
C ALA A 49 -16.22 -41.45 10.26
N PHE A 50 -15.29 -40.57 10.62
CA PHE A 50 -13.96 -40.99 11.04
C PHE A 50 -13.36 -39.99 12.04
N VAL A 51 -12.78 -40.49 13.13
CA VAL A 51 -12.16 -39.67 14.17
C VAL A 51 -10.79 -40.24 14.55
N VAL A 52 -9.78 -39.38 14.57
CA VAL A 52 -8.45 -39.65 15.13
C VAL A 52 -8.24 -38.76 16.35
N ALA A 53 -8.12 -39.37 17.53
CA ALA A 53 -7.95 -38.69 18.81
C ALA A 53 -6.83 -39.37 19.63
N PRO A 54 -6.10 -38.63 20.49
CA PRO A 54 -5.10 -39.20 21.36
C PRO A 54 -5.79 -39.85 22.57
N THR A 55 -5.16 -40.88 23.12
CA THR A 55 -5.70 -41.68 24.23
C THR A 55 -6.00 -40.87 25.48
N ALA A 56 -5.31 -39.75 25.70
CA ALA A 56 -5.31 -39.04 26.99
C ALA A 56 -6.32 -37.89 27.13
N ALA A 57 -6.98 -37.43 26.06
CA ALA A 57 -7.73 -36.16 26.14
C ALA A 57 -9.04 -36.06 25.34
N ASN A 58 -9.44 -37.07 24.56
CA ASN A 58 -10.60 -36.96 23.63
C ASN A 58 -10.53 -35.71 22.71
N THR A 59 -9.35 -35.13 22.51
CA THR A 59 -9.18 -33.99 21.61
C THR A 59 -9.08 -34.51 20.19
N THR A 60 -9.99 -34.13 19.30
CA THR A 60 -9.92 -34.56 17.90
C THR A 60 -8.76 -33.86 17.19
N HIS A 61 -7.78 -34.63 16.73
CA HIS A 61 -6.72 -34.12 15.85
C HIS A 61 -7.18 -34.09 14.39
N PHE A 62 -7.96 -35.08 13.97
CA PHE A 62 -8.54 -35.17 12.64
C PHE A 62 -9.93 -35.80 12.73
N ILE A 63 -10.89 -35.23 12.01
CA ILE A 63 -12.27 -35.72 11.94
C ILE A 63 -12.80 -35.59 10.52
N VAL A 64 -13.61 -36.56 10.10
CA VAL A 64 -14.59 -36.43 9.03
C VAL A 64 -15.95 -36.57 9.69
N ASP A 65 -16.69 -35.47 9.80
CA ASP A 65 -17.95 -35.44 10.54
C ASP A 65 -19.07 -36.19 9.80
N ASN A 66 -20.25 -36.30 10.43
CA ASN A 66 -21.42 -36.94 9.82
C ASN A 66 -21.94 -36.22 8.55
N SER A 67 -21.55 -34.96 8.34
CA SER A 67 -21.90 -34.15 7.17
C SER A 67 -20.83 -34.20 6.06
N GLY A 68 -19.72 -34.91 6.29
CA GLY A 68 -18.63 -35.09 5.34
C GLY A 68 -17.57 -33.99 5.38
N PHE A 69 -17.61 -33.08 6.34
CA PHE A 69 -16.62 -32.03 6.50
C PHE A 69 -15.38 -32.53 7.24
N VAL A 70 -14.21 -32.06 6.79
CA VAL A 70 -12.93 -32.43 7.37
C VAL A 70 -12.51 -31.39 8.41
N GLY A 71 -12.28 -31.82 9.64
CA GLY A 71 -11.74 -30.99 10.72
C GLY A 71 -10.31 -31.41 11.07
N ILE A 72 -9.42 -30.44 11.26
CA ILE A 72 -8.08 -30.64 11.86
C ILE A 72 -7.98 -29.74 13.09
N GLY A 73 -7.77 -30.34 14.26
CA GLY A 73 -7.73 -29.60 15.54
C GLY A 73 -9.07 -29.00 15.98
N THR A 74 -10.18 -29.36 15.32
CA THR A 74 -11.56 -28.96 15.66
C THR A 74 -12.47 -30.19 15.65
N THR A 75 -13.47 -30.22 16.54
CA THR A 75 -14.55 -31.21 16.57
C THR A 75 -15.76 -30.78 15.75
N SER A 76 -15.81 -29.53 15.30
CA SER A 76 -16.99 -28.90 14.71
C SER A 76 -16.60 -28.13 13.45
N PRO A 77 -16.21 -28.83 12.37
CA PRO A 77 -15.92 -28.19 11.10
C PRO A 77 -17.20 -27.53 10.54
N TYR A 78 -17.10 -26.25 10.19
CA TYR A 78 -18.23 -25.44 9.67
C TYR A 78 -18.19 -25.27 8.14
N THR A 79 -17.20 -25.85 7.48
CA THR A 79 -16.98 -25.81 6.03
C THR A 79 -16.24 -27.09 5.60
N SER A 80 -16.11 -27.32 4.30
CA SER A 80 -15.51 -28.54 3.72
C SER A 80 -14.17 -28.95 4.34
N LEU A 81 -13.35 -27.96 4.71
CA LEU A 81 -12.14 -28.14 5.49
C LEU A 81 -12.02 -27.03 6.54
N ALA A 82 -12.06 -27.38 7.82
CA ALA A 82 -11.80 -26.48 8.93
C ALA A 82 -10.51 -26.90 9.64
N VAL A 83 -9.57 -25.97 9.78
CA VAL A 83 -8.31 -26.19 10.50
C VAL A 83 -8.24 -25.20 11.65
N ALA A 84 -8.24 -25.70 12.88
CA ALA A 84 -8.06 -24.91 14.09
C ALA A 84 -6.70 -25.26 14.71
N GLY A 85 -5.70 -24.43 14.45
CA GLY A 85 -4.38 -24.53 15.08
C GLY A 85 -4.12 -23.33 15.97
N SER A 86 -4.06 -23.52 17.29
CA SER A 86 -3.69 -22.45 18.23
C SER A 86 -2.25 -21.93 18.01
N THR A 87 -1.42 -22.72 17.33
CA THR A 87 -0.04 -22.40 16.95
C THR A 87 0.13 -22.15 15.45
N GLY A 88 -0.97 -21.93 14.72
CA GLY A 88 -0.97 -21.69 13.27
C GLY A 88 -0.97 -22.96 12.41
N VAL A 89 -0.95 -22.76 11.09
CA VAL A 89 -0.90 -23.81 10.06
C VAL A 89 0.39 -23.61 9.25
N LEU A 90 1.30 -24.59 9.29
CA LEU A 90 2.51 -24.54 8.47
C LEU A 90 2.18 -25.00 7.05
N ALA A 91 2.15 -24.06 6.11
CA ALA A 91 1.98 -24.33 4.69
C ALA A 91 3.00 -23.53 3.89
N ASN A 92 3.68 -24.19 2.94
CA ASN A 92 4.57 -23.51 2.01
C ASN A 92 3.78 -22.73 0.94
N ILE A 93 2.65 -23.29 0.50
CA ILE A 93 1.78 -22.72 -0.54
C ILE A 93 0.32 -22.90 -0.11
N PHE A 94 -0.48 -21.83 -0.19
CA PHE A 94 -1.93 -21.88 -0.02
C PHE A 94 -2.61 -21.39 -1.30
N THR A 95 -3.14 -22.32 -2.11
CA THR A 95 -3.76 -22.00 -3.40
C THR A 95 -5.27 -21.98 -3.29
N ALA A 96 -5.89 -20.81 -3.33
CA ALA A 96 -7.33 -20.66 -3.51
C ALA A 96 -7.65 -20.51 -5.01
N THR A 97 -8.39 -21.47 -5.60
CA THR A 97 -8.63 -21.53 -7.05
C THR A 97 -9.98 -20.99 -7.50
N SER A 98 -10.84 -20.56 -6.57
CA SER A 98 -12.13 -19.95 -6.92
C SER A 98 -11.94 -18.49 -7.32
N THR A 99 -12.50 -18.10 -8.47
CA THR A 99 -12.44 -16.73 -8.99
C THR A 99 -13.28 -15.73 -8.20
N THR A 100 -14.08 -16.21 -7.25
CA THR A 100 -14.94 -15.38 -6.37
C THR A 100 -14.64 -15.60 -4.89
N ALA A 101 -13.70 -16.47 -4.52
CA ALA A 101 -13.36 -16.67 -3.13
C ALA A 101 -12.61 -15.46 -2.57
N THR A 102 -13.00 -15.03 -1.37
CA THR A 102 -12.26 -14.06 -0.57
C THR A 102 -11.41 -14.78 0.46
N SER A 103 -10.13 -14.42 0.58
CA SER A 103 -9.28 -14.82 1.70
C SER A 103 -9.40 -13.78 2.79
N THR A 104 -9.77 -14.19 4.00
CA THR A 104 -9.80 -13.31 5.17
C THR A 104 -8.72 -13.77 6.14
N PHE A 105 -7.73 -12.92 6.37
CA PHE A 105 -6.71 -13.14 7.39
C PHE A 105 -7.04 -12.26 8.59
N ALA A 106 -7.75 -12.84 9.55
CA ALA A 106 -8.07 -12.15 10.79
C ALA A 106 -6.77 -11.90 11.59
N GLY A 107 -6.61 -10.69 12.11
CA GLY A 107 -5.39 -10.28 12.82
C GLY A 107 -4.30 -9.67 11.94
N GLY A 108 -4.57 -9.43 10.65
CA GLY A 108 -3.66 -8.73 9.75
C GLY A 108 -2.89 -9.66 8.80
N LEU A 109 -1.98 -9.05 8.04
CA LEU A 109 -1.10 -9.71 7.08
C LEU A 109 0.30 -9.11 7.21
N ALA A 110 1.31 -9.94 7.49
CA ALA A 110 2.69 -9.46 7.56
C ALA A 110 3.61 -10.33 6.71
N PHE A 111 4.35 -9.70 5.80
CA PHE A 111 5.47 -10.30 5.08
C PHE A 111 6.77 -9.81 5.73
N GLU A 112 7.63 -10.74 6.16
CA GLU A 112 8.94 -10.45 6.77
C GLU A 112 8.90 -9.50 7.98
N THR A 113 7.91 -9.66 8.87
CA THR A 113 7.64 -8.81 10.07
C THR A 113 7.29 -7.35 9.75
N SER A 114 8.09 -6.66 8.92
CA SER A 114 7.91 -5.25 8.54
C SER A 114 8.03 -5.00 7.03
N GLY A 115 8.22 -6.02 6.20
CA GLY A 115 8.35 -5.85 4.75
C GLY A 115 7.08 -5.25 4.11
N LEU A 116 5.95 -5.92 4.31
CA LEU A 116 4.61 -5.38 4.04
C LEU A 116 3.65 -5.86 5.11
N VAL A 117 3.03 -4.92 5.81
CA VAL A 117 2.18 -5.19 6.98
C VAL A 117 0.84 -4.49 6.79
N TYR A 118 -0.24 -5.26 6.86
CA TYR A 118 -1.57 -4.71 7.14
C TYR A 118 -1.92 -5.03 8.58
N ASP A 119 -2.05 -4.00 9.42
CA ASP A 119 -2.48 -4.14 10.80
C ASP A 119 -4.00 -3.95 10.92
N PHE A 120 -4.66 -5.00 11.40
CA PHE A 120 -6.11 -5.01 11.61
C PHE A 120 -6.54 -4.09 12.76
N SER A 121 -5.66 -3.79 13.72
CA SER A 121 -6.01 -2.98 14.89
C SER A 121 -6.07 -1.48 14.56
N SER A 122 -5.16 -1.01 13.69
CA SER A 122 -5.07 0.38 13.22
C SER A 122 -5.72 0.63 11.85
N ASN A 123 -6.00 -0.43 11.07
CA ASN A 123 -6.41 -0.35 9.65
C ASN A 123 -5.36 0.31 8.74
N SER A 124 -4.08 0.20 9.10
CA SER A 124 -2.96 0.80 8.38
C SER A 124 -2.18 -0.23 7.56
N VAL A 125 -1.56 0.24 6.47
CA VAL A 125 -0.59 -0.52 5.67
C VAL A 125 0.79 0.09 5.87
N GLY A 126 1.72 -0.69 6.41
CA GLY A 126 3.15 -0.35 6.50
C GLY A 126 3.97 -1.09 5.45
N ILE A 127 4.90 -0.40 4.81
CA ILE A 127 5.94 -0.99 3.96
C ILE A 127 7.29 -0.56 4.54
N GLY A 128 8.09 -1.51 5.02
CA GLY A 128 9.31 -1.24 5.78
C GLY A 128 9.09 -0.88 7.25
N VAL A 129 7.84 -0.82 7.72
CA VAL A 129 7.43 -0.47 9.08
C VAL A 129 6.28 -1.38 9.54
N ALA A 130 6.34 -1.86 10.78
CA ALA A 130 5.30 -2.75 11.33
C ALA A 130 4.18 -1.98 12.05
N ASP A 131 4.53 -0.85 12.67
CA ASP A 131 3.63 -0.05 13.50
C ASP A 131 3.22 1.24 12.77
N ALA A 132 2.67 1.10 11.56
CA ALA A 132 2.32 2.25 10.74
C ALA A 132 1.31 3.16 11.44
N ASP A 133 1.64 4.44 11.61
CA ASP A 133 0.83 5.40 12.38
C ASP A 133 -0.22 6.16 11.54
N VAL A 134 -0.22 5.91 10.24
CA VAL A 134 -1.16 6.45 9.24
C VAL A 134 -1.62 5.32 8.29
N THR A 135 -2.73 5.52 7.58
CA THR A 135 -3.34 4.51 6.70
C THR A 135 -2.36 3.86 5.71
N LEU A 136 -1.39 4.60 5.20
CA LEU A 136 -0.29 4.06 4.40
C LEU A 136 1.01 4.77 4.79
N GLU A 137 1.95 4.01 5.35
CA GLU A 137 3.30 4.46 5.63
C GLU A 137 4.30 3.63 4.83
N VAL A 138 5.22 4.32 4.16
CA VAL A 138 6.36 3.69 3.50
C VAL A 138 7.61 4.25 4.15
N PHE A 139 8.37 3.38 4.81
CA PHE A 139 9.51 3.76 5.62
C PHE A 139 10.78 3.08 5.11
N GLU A 140 11.82 3.88 4.90
CA GLU A 140 13.17 3.43 4.59
C GLU A 140 14.16 4.36 5.30
N THR A 141 15.14 3.80 6.01
CA THR A 141 16.09 4.55 6.84
C THR A 141 17.37 4.91 6.09
N VAL A 142 17.70 4.18 5.02
CA VAL A 142 18.78 4.59 4.11
C VAL A 142 18.26 5.62 3.13
N SER A 143 19.15 6.43 2.54
CA SER A 143 18.78 7.41 1.48
C SER A 143 18.38 6.73 0.16
N GLY A 144 17.57 5.68 0.25
CA GLY A 144 16.81 5.11 -0.84
C GLY A 144 15.47 5.82 -0.96
N ASN A 145 14.85 5.66 -2.11
CA ASN A 145 13.55 6.26 -2.39
C ASN A 145 12.46 5.46 -1.67
N GLN A 146 11.59 6.10 -0.87
CA GLN A 146 10.43 5.41 -0.29
C GLN A 146 9.42 5.02 -1.38
N PHE A 147 9.16 5.88 -2.37
CA PHE A 147 8.18 5.60 -3.42
C PHE A 147 8.72 5.93 -4.81
N LYS A 148 8.49 5.05 -5.79
CA LYS A 148 9.00 5.20 -7.16
C LYS A 148 7.94 4.82 -8.18
N ILE A 149 7.67 5.72 -9.12
CA ILE A 149 6.83 5.46 -10.30
C ILE A 149 7.75 5.30 -11.50
N SER A 150 7.66 4.17 -12.21
CA SER A 150 8.55 3.86 -13.33
C SER A 150 7.76 3.63 -14.62
N TYR A 151 8.25 4.18 -15.72
CA TYR A 151 7.84 3.75 -17.06
C TYR A 151 8.66 2.54 -17.51
N ASP A 152 9.97 2.57 -17.25
CA ASP A 152 10.91 1.47 -17.46
C ASP A 152 12.05 1.50 -16.41
N ALA A 153 13.09 0.68 -16.62
CA ALA A 153 14.21 0.58 -15.68
C ALA A 153 15.01 1.89 -15.51
N THR A 154 14.98 2.78 -16.51
CA THR A 154 15.74 4.04 -16.57
C THR A 154 14.87 5.28 -16.38
N ASN A 155 13.63 5.25 -16.84
CA ASN A 155 12.70 6.37 -16.84
C ASN A 155 11.71 6.26 -15.67
N ASN A 156 11.88 7.11 -14.67
CA ASN A 156 11.12 7.05 -13.42
C ASN A 156 11.15 8.37 -12.66
N THR A 157 10.24 8.50 -11.69
CA THR A 157 10.28 9.56 -10.69
C THR A 157 10.24 8.91 -9.32
N ALA A 158 11.14 9.35 -8.45
CA ALA A 158 11.17 8.95 -7.06
C ALA A 158 10.69 10.08 -6.13
N PHE A 159 10.06 9.67 -5.05
CA PHE A 159 9.72 10.49 -3.91
C PHE A 159 10.51 9.97 -2.72
N GLN A 160 11.21 10.88 -2.04
CA GLN A 160 11.97 10.56 -0.86
C GLN A 160 11.75 11.60 0.25
N VAL A 161 11.69 11.17 1.51
CA VAL A 161 11.96 12.04 2.66
C VAL A 161 13.39 11.81 3.10
N ASP A 162 14.21 12.87 3.12
CA ASP A 162 15.62 12.77 3.49
C ASP A 162 15.85 12.72 5.01
N ALA A 163 17.10 12.70 5.44
CA ALA A 163 17.45 12.64 6.87
C ALA A 163 17.11 13.94 7.64
N ASN A 164 16.83 15.03 6.94
CA ASN A 164 16.38 16.30 7.49
C ASN A 164 14.84 16.40 7.55
N GLY A 165 14.14 15.45 6.93
CA GLY A 165 12.68 15.44 6.84
C GLY A 165 12.13 16.17 5.62
N ASP A 166 12.97 16.59 4.68
CA ASP A 166 12.55 17.30 3.48
C ASP A 166 12.03 16.31 2.42
N LEU A 167 10.95 16.70 1.73
CA LEU A 167 10.47 15.98 0.56
C LEU A 167 11.35 16.30 -0.65
N VAL A 168 11.93 15.27 -1.24
CA VAL A 168 12.69 15.32 -2.49
C VAL A 168 11.92 14.58 -3.59
N ILE A 169 11.79 15.23 -4.74
CA ILE A 169 11.20 14.65 -5.96
C ILE A 169 12.30 14.58 -7.01
N ASN A 170 12.65 13.37 -7.45
CA ASN A 170 13.78 13.13 -8.36
C ASN A 170 13.27 12.47 -9.65
N PRO A 171 12.75 13.26 -10.61
CA PRO A 171 12.45 12.75 -11.95
C PRO A 171 13.76 12.46 -12.69
N SER A 172 13.83 11.30 -13.34
CA SER A 172 15.00 10.92 -14.17
C SER A 172 15.14 11.75 -15.45
N GLY A 173 14.09 12.51 -15.80
CA GLY A 173 14.05 13.41 -16.96
C GLY A 173 14.18 14.89 -16.57
N ASP A 174 14.71 15.19 -15.38
CA ASP A 174 15.03 16.53 -14.85
C ASP A 174 13.84 17.47 -14.53
N ASP A 175 12.71 17.32 -15.21
CA ASP A 175 11.57 18.25 -15.11
C ASP A 175 10.40 17.74 -14.26
N ILE A 176 9.67 18.69 -13.65
CA ILE A 176 8.35 18.48 -13.03
C ILE A 176 7.32 19.33 -13.76
N PHE A 177 6.30 18.70 -14.35
CA PHE A 177 5.22 19.39 -15.05
C PHE A 177 3.92 19.39 -14.23
N LEU A 178 3.28 20.56 -14.12
CA LEU A 178 1.92 20.73 -13.60
C LEU A 178 1.02 21.12 -14.77
N ASN A 179 0.28 20.15 -15.32
CA ASN A 179 -0.43 20.34 -16.57
C ASN A 179 -1.65 21.25 -16.41
N ALA A 180 -1.59 22.45 -16.99
CA ALA A 180 -2.64 23.47 -16.91
C ALA A 180 -3.04 23.83 -15.47
N ASP A 181 -2.08 23.76 -14.54
CA ASP A 181 -2.27 24.03 -13.12
C ASP A 181 -1.34 25.15 -12.63
N ASN A 182 -1.62 25.67 -11.44
CA ASN A 182 -0.75 26.61 -10.73
C ASN A 182 -0.07 25.91 -9.56
N MET A 183 1.17 26.28 -9.26
CA MET A 183 1.90 25.82 -8.07
C MET A 183 1.65 26.80 -6.91
N TRP A 184 1.23 26.28 -5.77
CA TRP A 184 1.00 27.08 -4.55
C TRP A 184 2.01 26.73 -3.47
N VAL A 185 2.63 27.74 -2.88
CA VAL A 185 3.57 27.61 -1.75
C VAL A 185 3.07 28.46 -0.59
N CYS A 186 2.57 27.81 0.45
CA CYS A 186 1.84 28.48 1.54
C CYS A 186 2.37 28.05 2.90
N THR A 187 2.19 28.91 3.90
CA THR A 187 2.53 28.67 5.30
C THR A 187 1.24 28.39 6.08
N GLY A 188 1.14 27.23 6.73
CA GLY A 188 0.02 26.92 7.64
C GLY A 188 -1.38 26.91 7.02
N GLY A 189 -1.49 26.71 5.70
CA GLY A 189 -2.78 26.67 4.98
C GLY A 189 -3.37 28.05 4.63
N GLY A 190 -2.62 29.13 4.82
CA GLY A 190 -3.05 30.51 4.62
C GLY A 190 -2.90 31.09 3.22
N CYS A 191 -2.90 30.26 2.16
CA CYS A 191 -2.78 30.75 0.78
C CYS A 191 -3.74 31.94 0.53
N PRO A 192 -3.33 33.00 -0.20
CA PRO A 192 -4.20 34.13 -0.51
C PRO A 192 -5.56 33.67 -1.06
N THR A 193 -6.65 34.13 -0.45
CA THR A 193 -8.00 33.73 -0.85
C THR A 193 -8.35 34.35 -2.21
N GLY A 194 -8.42 33.54 -3.25
CA GLY A 194 -8.80 33.95 -4.60
C GLY A 194 -8.58 32.81 -5.61
N SER A 195 -9.26 32.88 -6.76
CA SER A 195 -8.98 32.00 -7.89
C SER A 195 -8.02 32.73 -8.83
N PRO A 196 -6.75 32.30 -8.97
CA PRO A 196 -5.82 32.91 -9.91
C PRO A 196 -6.40 32.86 -11.33
N SER A 197 -6.32 33.97 -12.05
CA SER A 197 -6.66 33.97 -13.47
C SER A 197 -5.54 33.31 -14.28
N GLY A 198 -5.87 32.28 -15.05
CA GLY A 198 -4.90 31.57 -15.89
C GLY A 198 -4.22 30.38 -15.21
N THR A 199 -3.30 29.74 -15.94
CA THR A 199 -2.58 28.51 -15.57
C THR A 199 -1.08 28.70 -15.71
N GLY A 200 -0.25 27.88 -15.04
CA GLY A 200 1.22 27.95 -15.12
C GLY A 200 1.86 28.99 -14.19
N ASN A 201 1.15 29.46 -13.17
CA ASN A 201 1.68 30.45 -12.22
C ASN A 201 2.29 29.77 -10.99
N LEU A 202 3.34 30.39 -10.42
CA LEU A 202 3.83 30.11 -9.07
C LEU A 202 3.31 31.17 -8.10
N ILE A 203 2.56 30.75 -7.08
CA ILE A 203 1.90 31.63 -6.12
C ILE A 203 2.47 31.33 -4.73
N VAL A 204 3.15 32.31 -4.14
CA VAL A 204 3.85 32.17 -2.86
C VAL A 204 3.25 33.13 -1.83
N GLU A 205 2.94 32.63 -0.64
CA GLU A 205 2.31 33.44 0.41
C GLU A 205 3.25 34.49 1.01
N THR A 206 4.52 34.16 1.23
CA THR A 206 5.44 35.01 2.01
C THR A 206 6.56 35.60 1.15
N ALA A 207 7.47 34.76 0.68
CA ALA A 207 8.70 35.16 0.03
C ALA A 207 9.16 34.09 -0.95
N LEU A 208 9.58 34.50 -2.15
CA LEU A 208 10.27 33.63 -3.09
C LEU A 208 11.76 33.98 -3.06
N GLY A 209 12.59 32.99 -2.74
CA GLY A 209 14.05 33.11 -2.84
C GLY A 209 14.51 32.60 -4.20
N ILE A 210 15.27 33.41 -4.93
CA ILE A 210 15.97 33.01 -6.15
C ILE A 210 17.46 33.12 -5.86
N ALA A 211 18.21 32.02 -5.96
CA ALA A 211 19.64 31.94 -5.61
C ALA A 211 19.99 32.39 -4.18
N SER A 212 19.04 32.33 -3.24
CA SER A 212 19.22 32.73 -1.84
C SER A 212 18.44 31.79 -0.91
N SER A 213 19.08 31.36 0.18
CA SER A 213 18.42 30.61 1.28
C SER A 213 17.72 31.54 2.29
N THR A 214 17.92 32.85 2.17
CA THR A 214 17.19 33.89 2.90
C THR A 214 16.24 34.58 1.92
N PRO A 215 15.03 34.03 1.69
CA PRO A 215 14.08 34.58 0.73
C PRO A 215 13.63 35.99 1.17
N TRP A 216 13.53 36.91 0.21
CA TRP A 216 13.19 38.31 0.50
C TRP A 216 11.67 38.46 0.72
N GLY A 217 11.28 38.86 1.93
CA GLY A 217 9.88 39.06 2.31
C GLY A 217 9.17 40.08 1.43
N GLY A 218 7.99 39.73 0.92
CA GLY A 218 7.18 40.60 0.06
C GLY A 218 7.51 40.40 -1.41
N VAL A 219 6.86 39.39 -2.01
CA VAL A 219 7.18 38.73 -3.29
C VAL A 219 7.47 39.66 -4.49
N PHE A 220 7.10 40.95 -4.50
CA PHE A 220 7.59 41.94 -5.47
C PHE A 220 7.58 43.39 -4.94
N GLN A 221 7.81 43.63 -3.64
CA GLN A 221 7.73 44.99 -3.09
C GLN A 221 9.05 45.71 -2.89
N TYR A 222 10.22 45.05 -3.04
CA TYR A 222 11.47 45.79 -2.84
C TYR A 222 12.68 45.44 -3.70
N GLU A 223 12.86 44.23 -4.27
CA GLU A 223 13.98 44.00 -5.21
C GLU A 223 13.83 42.67 -5.97
N LEU A 224 13.84 42.69 -7.31
CA LEU A 224 14.07 41.48 -8.10
C LEU A 224 15.58 41.25 -8.12
N GLY A 225 16.06 40.39 -7.22
CA GLY A 225 17.46 40.00 -7.15
C GLY A 225 17.78 39.00 -8.23
N VAL A 226 18.10 39.47 -9.43
CA VAL A 226 18.73 38.64 -10.46
C VAL A 226 20.23 38.66 -10.20
N ALA A 227 20.85 37.48 -10.10
CA ALA A 227 22.30 37.35 -10.19
C ALA A 227 22.74 37.55 -11.66
N GLY A 228 22.67 38.79 -12.14
CA GLY A 228 22.90 39.17 -13.54
C GLY A 228 22.02 40.34 -13.98
N ASP A 229 21.92 40.56 -15.29
CA ASP A 229 21.10 41.64 -15.85
C ASP A 229 19.61 41.30 -15.76
N ALA A 230 18.81 42.24 -15.24
CA ALA A 230 17.37 42.19 -15.33
C ALA A 230 16.93 42.62 -16.74
N VAL A 231 16.60 41.67 -17.61
CA VAL A 231 16.13 41.99 -18.97
C VAL A 231 14.64 42.33 -18.96
N ILE A 232 14.32 43.61 -19.11
CA ILE A 232 12.96 44.12 -19.21
C ILE A 232 12.57 44.14 -20.70
N THR A 233 11.85 43.11 -21.17
CA THR A 233 11.41 42.99 -22.57
C THR A 233 10.05 43.63 -22.84
N GLY A 234 9.40 44.19 -21.81
CA GLY A 234 8.12 44.88 -21.87
C GLY A 234 7.85 45.67 -20.58
N THR A 235 6.75 46.40 -20.52
CA THR A 235 6.43 47.25 -19.35
C THR A 235 6.36 46.44 -18.06
N THR A 236 7.21 46.79 -17.10
CA THR A 236 7.25 46.16 -15.77
C THR A 236 6.95 47.21 -14.71
N THR A 237 5.81 47.07 -14.02
CA THR A 237 5.40 47.97 -12.94
C THR A 237 6.07 47.59 -11.62
N LEU A 238 6.79 48.53 -11.02
CA LEU A 238 7.33 48.42 -9.66
C LEU A 238 6.30 48.98 -8.66
N GLY A 239 5.51 48.08 -8.06
CA GLY A 239 4.35 48.47 -7.26
C GLY A 239 3.33 49.27 -8.07
N ASN A 240 2.61 50.18 -7.40
CA ASN A 240 1.59 51.04 -8.04
C ASN A 240 2.11 52.44 -8.39
N MET A 241 3.43 52.69 -8.38
CA MET A 241 3.97 54.06 -8.48
C MET A 241 4.84 54.32 -9.71
N PHE A 242 5.61 53.33 -10.17
CA PHE A 242 6.55 53.51 -11.27
C PHE A 242 6.55 52.28 -12.19
N SER A 243 6.91 52.47 -13.45
CA SER A 243 7.16 51.36 -14.38
C SER A 243 8.44 51.57 -15.16
N PHE A 244 9.13 50.47 -15.47
CA PHE A 244 10.19 50.49 -16.48
C PHE A 244 9.60 50.04 -17.81
N ALA A 245 9.85 50.79 -18.88
CA ALA A 245 9.48 50.40 -20.23
C ALA A 245 10.52 50.85 -21.25
N PRO A 246 10.64 50.16 -22.40
CA PRO A 246 11.49 50.62 -23.49
C PRO A 246 10.97 51.96 -24.02
N ILE A 247 11.85 52.93 -24.24
CA ILE A 247 11.47 54.23 -24.79
C ILE A 247 11.33 54.10 -26.31
N GLY A 248 10.23 54.61 -26.88
CA GLY A 248 10.04 54.62 -28.33
C GLY A 248 9.92 53.25 -29.01
N GLY A 249 9.79 52.16 -28.25
CA GLY A 249 9.67 50.80 -28.77
C GLY A 249 10.99 50.14 -29.18
N THR A 250 12.14 50.74 -28.85
CA THR A 250 13.47 50.15 -29.05
C THR A 250 13.99 49.56 -27.74
N THR A 251 14.75 48.47 -27.79
CA THR A 251 15.30 47.80 -26.59
C THR A 251 16.59 48.43 -26.08
N THR A 252 17.01 49.58 -26.63
CA THR A 252 18.31 50.20 -26.36
C THR A 252 18.27 51.23 -25.24
N GLU A 253 17.10 51.83 -24.99
CA GLU A 253 16.91 52.81 -23.92
C GLU A 253 15.74 52.38 -23.03
N ILE A 254 15.96 52.39 -21.72
CA ILE A 254 14.92 52.06 -20.73
C ILE A 254 14.52 53.35 -20.01
N GLY A 255 13.21 53.60 -19.98
CA GLY A 255 12.62 54.72 -19.23
C GLY A 255 12.01 54.25 -17.93
N LEU A 256 12.14 55.06 -16.88
CA LEU A 256 11.25 55.04 -15.72
C LEU A 256 10.08 55.96 -16.00
N PHE A 257 8.87 55.44 -15.86
CA PHE A 257 7.62 56.17 -16.05
C PHE A 257 6.83 56.23 -14.75
N ASP A 258 6.09 57.31 -14.54
CA ASP A 258 5.13 57.43 -13.44
C ASP A 258 3.83 56.64 -13.70
N THR A 259 2.87 56.73 -12.78
CA THR A 259 1.55 56.08 -12.91
C THR A 259 0.69 56.62 -14.07
N SER A 260 1.01 57.80 -14.57
CA SER A 260 0.32 58.47 -15.66
C SER A 260 0.90 58.10 -17.03
N GLY A 261 2.04 57.38 -17.05
CA GLY A 261 2.79 57.05 -18.26
C GLY A 261 3.77 58.14 -18.68
N ASP A 262 4.04 59.12 -17.81
CA ASP A 262 5.01 60.18 -18.08
C ASP A 262 6.43 59.71 -17.75
N LEU A 263 7.37 60.02 -18.65
CA LEU A 263 8.78 59.66 -18.51
C LEU A 263 9.45 60.51 -17.43
N ILE A 264 10.06 59.84 -16.44
CA ILE A 264 10.77 60.45 -15.31
C ILE A 264 12.28 60.47 -15.56
N LEU A 265 12.85 59.32 -15.92
CA LEU A 265 14.30 59.13 -16.08
C LEU A 265 14.57 58.22 -17.27
N ILE A 266 15.65 58.50 -17.99
CA ILE A 266 16.14 57.68 -19.10
C ILE A 266 17.45 57.03 -18.65
N PHE A 267 17.55 55.72 -18.82
CA PHE A 267 18.80 54.98 -18.79
C PHE A 267 19.21 54.76 -20.24
N ASP A 268 20.20 55.52 -20.67
CA ASP A 268 20.83 55.45 -21.98
C ASP A 268 22.35 55.30 -21.77
N GLU A 269 23.04 54.65 -22.70
CA GLU A 269 24.49 54.65 -22.72
C GLU A 269 24.96 56.06 -23.09
N GLN A 270 25.45 56.83 -22.11
CA GLN A 270 26.13 58.08 -22.41
C GLN A 270 27.33 57.77 -23.31
N GLU A 271 27.33 58.33 -24.53
CA GLU A 271 28.54 58.43 -25.37
C GLU A 271 29.70 59.15 -24.66
#